data_AF-A0A965EPW8-F1
#
_entry.id   AF-A0A965EPW8-F1
#
_cell.length_a   1.000
_cell.length_b   1.000
_cell.length_c   1.000
_cell.angle_alpha   90.00
_cell.angle_beta   90.00
_cell.angle_gamma   90.00
#
_symmetry.space_group_name_H-M   'P 1'
#
loop_
_entity.id
_entity.type
_entity.pdbx_description
1 polymer ?
#
loop_
_entity_poly.entity_id
_entity_poly.type
_entity_poly.pdbx_seq_one_letter_code
_entity_poly.pdbx_strand_id
1 'polypeptide(L)'
;MTTEKTATAPAACLRRIDLRSRGGREELEALRQTLVSQGELVSPAGRQRTIDVFGEPLSPRQVVARICQDVRRDGLAAVLDYTRRIDRADVTAESFC
;
A
#
# COMPACT_ATOMS: atom_id res chain seq x y z
N MET A 1 -41.49 -11.30 20.18
CA MET A 1 -40.79 -10.06 20.56
C MET A 1 -39.30 -10.36 20.61
N THR A 2 -38.64 -10.24 19.47
CA THR A 2 -37.19 -10.38 19.30
C THR A 2 -36.58 -9.01 19.55
N THR A 3 -35.90 -8.85 20.69
CA THR A 3 -35.09 -7.65 20.94
C THR A 3 -33.77 -7.77 20.21
N GLU A 4 -33.66 -7.03 19.11
CA GLU A 4 -32.43 -6.79 18.38
C GLU A 4 -31.50 -5.95 19.26
N LYS A 5 -30.38 -6.55 19.69
CA LYS A 5 -29.32 -5.85 20.42
C LYS A 5 -28.46 -5.11 19.41
N THR A 6 -28.80 -3.86 19.12
CA THR A 6 -27.97 -2.95 18.33
C THR A 6 -26.60 -2.80 19.00
N ALA A 7 -25.58 -3.42 18.43
CA ALA A 7 -24.20 -3.25 18.87
C ALA A 7 -23.74 -1.83 18.51
N THR A 8 -23.72 -0.95 19.51
CA THR A 8 -23.08 0.36 19.40
C THR A 8 -21.57 0.15 19.31
N ALA A 9 -20.98 0.42 18.14
CA ALA A 9 -19.54 0.41 17.96
C ALA A 9 -18.91 1.51 18.85
N PRO A 10 -17.85 1.23 19.61
CA PRO A 10 -17.22 2.24 20.44
C PRO A 10 -16.64 3.35 19.55
N ALA A 11 -16.84 4.61 19.96
CA ALA A 11 -16.19 5.76 19.33
C ALA A 11 -14.67 5.52 19.35
N ALA A 12 -14.07 5.32 18.18
CA ALA A 12 -12.64 5.07 18.07
C ALA A 12 -11.87 6.28 18.61
N CYS A 13 -11.11 6.07 19.69
CA CYS A 13 -10.21 7.08 20.24
C CYS A 13 -9.00 7.20 19.29
N LEU A 14 -9.15 7.99 18.24
CA LEU A 14 -8.07 8.28 17.30
C LEU A 14 -7.07 9.22 17.98
N ARG A 15 -5.83 8.75 18.16
CA ARG A 15 -4.71 9.57 18.62
C ARG A 15 -4.47 10.70 17.62
N ARG A 16 -4.45 11.95 18.09
CA ARG A 16 -4.10 13.15 17.30
C ARG A 16 -2.72 13.65 17.71
N ILE A 17 -1.92 14.08 16.73
CA ILE A 17 -0.58 14.64 16.93
C ILE A 17 -0.58 16.04 16.30
N ASP A 18 -0.33 17.09 17.09
CA ASP A 18 -0.20 18.47 16.58
C ASP A 18 1.27 18.79 16.27
N LEU A 19 1.60 18.90 14.98
CA LEU A 19 2.97 19.17 14.51
C LEU A 19 3.47 20.59 14.82
N ARG A 20 2.60 21.49 15.27
CA ARG A 20 2.98 22.86 15.69
C ARG A 20 3.44 22.91 17.14
N SER A 21 3.15 21.88 17.92
CA SER A 21 3.63 21.75 19.29
C SER A 21 5.13 21.46 19.32
N ARG A 22 5.81 21.86 20.40
CA ARG A 22 7.26 21.69 20.56
C ARG A 22 7.73 20.23 20.45
N GLY A 23 6.88 19.26 20.78
CA GLY A 23 7.18 17.81 20.73
C GLY A 23 6.45 17.02 19.63
N GLY A 24 5.58 17.65 18.84
CA GLY A 24 4.73 16.93 17.88
C GLY A 24 5.49 16.17 16.80
N ARG A 25 6.67 16.65 16.39
CA ARG A 25 7.53 15.95 15.43
C ARG A 25 8.14 14.67 16.02
N GLU A 26 8.55 14.72 17.28
CA GLU A 26 9.11 13.55 17.98
C GLU A 26 8.03 12.49 18.20
N GLU A 27 6.81 12.90 18.56
CA GLU A 27 5.67 12.00 18.68
C GLU A 27 5.28 11.32 17.36
N LEU A 28 5.34 12.07 16.25
CA LEU A 28 5.12 11.52 14.91
C LEU A 28 6.21 10.51 14.55
N GLU A 29 7.47 10.82 14.82
CA GLU A 29 8.58 9.92 14.53
C GLU A 29 8.49 8.63 15.36
N ALA A 30 8.17 8.73 16.65
CA ALA A 30 7.92 7.56 17.49
C ALA A 30 6.77 6.70 16.94
N LEU A 31 5.67 7.31 16.48
CA LEU A 31 4.58 6.57 15.83
C LEU A 31 5.07 5.90 14.54
N ARG A 32 5.82 6.62 13.68
CA ARG A 32 6.36 6.06 12.44
C ARG A 32 7.23 4.85 12.72
N GLN A 33 8.12 4.89 13.71
CA GLN A 33 8.97 3.75 14.07
C GLN A 33 8.16 2.51 14.45
N THR A 34 7.05 2.67 15.16
CA THR A 34 6.15 1.54 15.47
C THR A 34 5.45 0.95 14.24
N LEU A 35 5.26 1.76 13.19
CA LEU A 35 4.60 1.36 11.95
C LEU A 35 5.58 0.90 10.86
N VAL A 36 6.85 1.35 10.89
CA VAL A 36 7.89 0.98 9.92
C VAL A 36 8.19 -0.52 9.97
N SER A 37 8.07 -1.16 11.14
CA SER A 37 8.14 -2.62 11.27
C SER A 37 6.99 -3.33 10.53
N GLN A 38 5.89 -2.63 10.23
CA GLN A 38 4.76 -3.13 9.45
C GLN A 38 4.89 -2.86 7.94
N GLY A 39 5.86 -2.04 7.50
CA GLY A 39 6.06 -1.74 6.08
C GLY A 39 6.49 -2.94 5.24
N GLU A 40 7.11 -3.94 5.87
CA GLU A 40 7.43 -5.25 5.26
C GLU A 40 6.33 -6.29 5.49
N LEU A 41 5.31 -5.97 6.30
CA LEU A 41 4.24 -6.89 6.65
C LEU A 41 3.21 -6.95 5.51
N VAL A 42 3.46 -7.84 4.56
CA VAL A 42 2.47 -8.19 3.53
C VAL A 42 1.48 -9.22 4.07
N SER A 43 0.19 -8.99 3.83
CA SER A 43 -0.81 -10.03 4.10
C SER A 43 -0.53 -11.26 3.22
N PRO A 44 -0.97 -12.47 3.61
CA PRO A 44 -0.82 -13.67 2.77
C PRO A 44 -1.39 -13.47 1.36
N ALA A 45 -2.53 -12.79 1.25
CA ALA A 45 -3.15 -12.45 -0.04
C ALA A 45 -2.31 -11.44 -0.85
N GLY A 46 -1.59 -10.52 -0.19
CA GLY A 46 -0.65 -9.61 -0.86
C GLY A 46 0.59 -10.34 -1.38
N ARG A 47 1.12 -11.29 -0.60
CA ARG A 47 2.22 -12.15 -1.00
C ARG A 47 1.84 -13.02 -2.20
N GLN A 48 0.65 -13.63 -2.20
CA GLN A 48 0.18 -14.43 -3.32
C GLN A 48 0.03 -13.60 -4.59
N ARG A 49 -0.60 -12.41 -4.51
CA ARG A 49 -0.67 -11.50 -5.66
C ARG A 49 0.70 -11.11 -6.21
N THR A 50 1.70 -10.96 -5.34
CA THR A 50 3.07 -10.71 -5.77
C THR A 50 3.63 -11.90 -6.55
N ILE A 51 3.37 -13.13 -6.12
CA ILE A 51 3.75 -14.34 -6.86
C ILE A 51 3.00 -14.44 -8.19
N ASP A 52 1.69 -14.17 -8.20
CA ASP A 52 0.86 -14.24 -9.41
C ASP A 52 1.34 -13.25 -10.48
N VAL A 53 1.78 -12.06 -10.05
CA VAL A 53 2.35 -11.06 -10.96
C VAL A 53 3.79 -11.42 -11.29
N PHE A 54 4.70 -11.55 -10.33
CA PHE A 54 6.14 -11.60 -10.59
C PHE A 54 6.72 -13.01 -10.76
N GLY A 55 5.95 -14.07 -10.50
CA GLY A 55 6.39 -15.47 -10.54
C GLY A 55 7.19 -15.93 -9.32
N GLU A 56 7.58 -15.01 -8.44
CA GLU A 56 8.40 -15.27 -7.27
C GLU A 56 7.97 -14.40 -6.07
N PRO A 57 8.22 -14.81 -4.82
CA PRO A 57 7.84 -14.05 -3.64
C PRO A 57 8.81 -12.88 -3.42
N LEU A 58 8.56 -11.75 -4.08
CA LEU A 58 9.32 -10.52 -3.88
C LEU A 58 8.85 -9.75 -2.65
N SER A 59 9.78 -9.10 -1.94
CA SER A 59 9.45 -8.06 -0.96
C SER A 59 8.90 -6.81 -1.66
N PRO A 60 8.14 -5.95 -0.96
CA PRO A 60 7.66 -4.69 -1.52
C PRO A 60 8.77 -3.83 -2.15
N ARG A 61 9.95 -3.78 -1.53
CA ARG A 61 11.11 -3.05 -2.08
C ARG A 61 11.64 -3.67 -3.38
N GLN A 62 11.72 -4.99 -3.45
CA GLN A 62 12.15 -5.69 -4.67
C GLN A 62 11.16 -5.51 -5.81
N VAL A 63 9.85 -5.55 -5.52
CA VAL A 63 8.79 -5.26 -6.50
C VAL A 63 8.99 -3.87 -7.10
N VAL A 64 9.13 -2.84 -6.27
CA VAL A 64 9.34 -1.45 -6.75
C VAL A 64 10.62 -1.35 -7.58
N ALA A 65 11.73 -1.94 -7.09
CA ALA A 65 13.00 -1.92 -7.82
C ALA A 65 12.88 -2.56 -9.21
N ARG A 66 12.19 -3.70 -9.32
CA ARG A 66 11.93 -4.40 -10.58
C ARG A 66 11.08 -3.54 -11.53
N ILE A 67 9.94 -3.02 -11.05
CA ILE A 67 9.06 -2.15 -11.87
C ILE A 67 9.86 -0.96 -12.40
N CYS A 68 10.62 -0.26 -11.55
CA CYS A 68 11.43 0.87 -11.98
C CYS A 68 12.50 0.47 -13.01
N GLN A 69 13.07 -0.73 -12.91
CA GLN A 69 14.05 -1.23 -13.88
C GLN A 69 13.40 -1.55 -15.22
N ASP A 70 12.23 -2.18 -15.22
CA ASP A 70 11.48 -2.51 -16.42
C ASP A 70 10.96 -1.25 -17.11
N VAL A 71 10.44 -0.27 -16.37
CA VAL A 71 10.02 1.03 -16.94
C VAL A 71 11.21 1.79 -17.53
N ARG A 72 12.40 1.72 -16.91
CA ARG A 72 13.62 2.30 -17.52
C ARG A 72 14.01 1.61 -18.83
N ARG A 73 13.77 0.31 -18.97
CA ARG A 73 14.14 -0.49 -20.15
C ARG A 73 13.10 -0.38 -21.26
N ASP A 74 11.83 -0.53 -20.92
CA ASP A 74 10.72 -0.74 -21.87
C ASP A 74 9.74 0.45 -21.91
N GLY A 75 9.94 1.48 -21.08
CA GLY A 75 9.19 2.72 -21.09
C GLY A 75 7.69 2.54 -20.80
N LEU A 76 6.85 3.19 -21.60
CA LEU A 76 5.39 3.20 -21.45
C LEU A 76 4.78 1.79 -21.55
N ALA A 77 5.38 0.88 -22.33
CA ALA A 77 4.88 -0.48 -22.46
C ALA A 77 4.86 -1.22 -21.11
N ALA A 78 5.91 -1.07 -20.29
CA ALA A 78 5.95 -1.64 -18.94
C ALA A 78 4.91 -1.01 -18.01
N VAL A 79 4.66 0.31 -18.13
CA VAL A 79 3.63 1.00 -17.34
C VAL A 79 2.24 0.44 -17.65
N LEU A 80 1.90 0.31 -18.93
CA LEU A 80 0.62 -0.27 -19.37
C LEU A 80 0.46 -1.72 -18.90
N ASP A 81 1.53 -2.51 -18.96
CA ASP A 81 1.51 -3.90 -18.50
C ASP A 81 1.29 -4.03 -16.99
N TYR A 82 2.05 -3.28 -16.19
CA TYR A 82 1.92 -3.33 -14.73
C TYR A 82 0.57 -2.77 -14.25
N THR A 83 0.04 -1.73 -14.90
CA THR A 83 -1.29 -1.19 -14.60
C THR A 83 -2.37 -2.27 -14.78
N ARG A 84 -2.30 -3.03 -15.89
CA ARG A 84 -3.24 -4.12 -16.14
C ARG A 84 -3.11 -5.25 -15.12
N ARG A 85 -1.89 -5.66 -14.78
CA ARG A 85 -1.65 -6.84 -13.91
C ARG A 85 -1.90 -6.56 -12.44
N ILE A 86 -1.59 -5.34 -11.98
CA ILE A 86 -1.65 -4.96 -10.57
C ILE A 86 -3.00 -4.30 -10.26
N ASP A 87 -3.37 -3.27 -11.02
CA ASP A 87 -4.58 -2.46 -10.75
C ASP A 87 -5.82 -3.03 -11.43
N ARG A 88 -5.66 -4.01 -12.32
CA ARG A 88 -6.73 -4.62 -13.12
C ARG A 88 -7.50 -3.57 -13.95
N ALA A 89 -6.78 -2.57 -14.43
CA ALA A 89 -7.31 -1.53 -15.30
C ALA A 89 -6.72 -1.65 -16.71
N ASP A 90 -7.58 -1.65 -17.72
CA ASP A 90 -7.18 -1.56 -19.11
C ASP A 90 -7.07 -0.08 -19.52
N VAL A 91 -5.84 0.41 -19.55
CA VAL A 91 -5.49 1.76 -19.99
C VAL A 91 -4.69 1.71 -21.29
N THR A 92 -4.79 2.77 -22.09
CA THR A 92 -4.04 2.91 -23.34
C THR A 92 -2.99 4.02 -23.20
N ALA A 93 -2.09 4.12 -24.17
CA ALA A 93 -1.13 5.23 -24.20
C ALA A 93 -1.82 6.61 -24.17
N GLU A 94 -2.98 6.72 -24.83
CA GLU A 94 -3.79 7.95 -24.87
C GLU A 94 -4.35 8.33 -23.50
N SER A 95 -4.47 7.39 -22.56
CA SER A 95 -4.91 7.69 -21.18
C SER A 95 -3.91 8.55 -20.39
N PHE A 96 -2.68 8.70 -20.89
CA PHE A 96 -1.59 9.46 -20.24
C PHE A 96 -1.19 10.73 -21.01
N CYS A 97 -1.87 11.03 -22.12
CA CYS A 97 -1.69 12.24 -22.93
C CYS A 97 -2.69 13.33 -22.52
#